data_AF-A0A1M7HGF9-F1
#
_entry.id   AF-A0A1M7HGF9-F1
#
_cell.length_a   1.000
_cell.length_b   1.000
_cell.length_c   1.000
_cell.angle_alpha   90.00
_cell.angle_beta   90.00
_cell.angle_gamma   90.00
#
_symmetry.space_group_name_H-M   'P 1'
#
loop_
_entity.id
_entity.type
_entity.pdbx_description
1 polymer ?
#
loop_
_entity_poly.entity_id
_entity_poly.type
_entity_poly.pdbx_seq_one_letter_code
_entity_poly.pdbx_strand_id
1 'polypeptide(L)' 'MSFKYIVFIITLSATLISCGGGVPEVNSTNCSGVGMQSVLTTFDSEAERQAFIDKCQSFAGK' A
#
# COMPACT_ATOMS: atom_id res chain seq x y z
N MET A 1 18.82 24.43 14.72
CA MET A 1 18.01 23.68 13.74
C MET A 1 16.74 24.48 13.49
N SER A 2 16.49 24.96 12.26
CA SER A 2 15.29 25.77 12.00
C SER A 2 14.03 24.91 12.03
N PHE A 3 12.95 25.44 12.62
CA PHE A 3 11.64 24.79 12.79
C PHE A 3 11.11 24.12 11.50
N LYS A 4 11.39 24.75 10.35
CA LYS A 4 11.00 24.25 9.02
C LYS A 4 11.59 22.88 8.68
N TYR A 5 12.81 22.59 9.13
CA TYR A 5 13.45 21.29 8.92
C TYR A 5 12.87 20.22 9.83
N ILE A 6 12.43 20.58 11.04
CA ILE A 6 11.81 19.64 11.98
C ILE A 6 10.48 19.13 11.41
N VAL A 7 9.63 20.03 10.91
CA VAL A 7 8.35 19.65 10.28
C VAL A 7 8.59 18.73 9.08
N PHE A 8 9.55 19.08 8.22
CA PHE A 8 9.87 18.27 7.04
C PHE A 8 10.35 16.86 7.40
N ILE A 9 11.21 16.74 8.42
CA ILE A 9 11.69 15.44 8.89
C ILE A 9 10.56 14.60 9.50
N ILE A 10 9.66 15.19 10.28
CA ILE A 10 8.51 14.48 10.86
C ILE A 10 7.58 13.97 9.75
N THR A 11 7.24 14.82 8.77
CA THR A 11 6.39 14.43 7.65
C THR A 11 7.04 13.34 6.80
N LEU A 12 8.32 13.51 6.43
CA LEU A 12 9.06 12.53 5.65
C LEU A 12 9.20 11.19 6.40
N SER A 13 9.39 11.23 7.71
CA SER A 13 9.47 10.02 8.55
C SER A 13 8.14 9.29 8.62
N ALA A 14 7.01 10.00 8.75
CA ALA A 14 5.69 9.40 8.70
C ALA A 14 5.41 8.76 7.32
N THR A 15 5.82 9.42 6.23
CA THR A 15 5.73 8.86 4.88
C THR A 15 6.64 7.66 4.68
N LEU A 16 7.86 7.66 5.22
CA LEU A 16 8.81 6.55 5.13
C LEU A 16 8.37 5.34 5.96
N ILE A 17 7.81 5.56 7.17
CA ILE A 17 7.18 4.49 7.97
C ILE A 17 5.99 3.90 7.20
N SER A 18 5.24 4.73 6.47
CA SER A 18 4.17 4.28 5.57
C SER A 18 4.67 3.63 4.27
N CYS A 19 5.94 3.78 3.90
CA CYS A 19 6.51 3.30 2.62
C CYS A 19 7.34 2.03 2.79
N GLY A 20 7.78 1.70 4.01
CA GLY A 20 8.39 0.41 4.36
C GLY A 20 7.39 -0.68 4.78
N GLY A 21 6.12 -0.30 5.00
CA GLY A 21 4.97 -1.17 5.27
C GLY A 21 3.76 -0.72 4.45
N GLY A 22 3.99 -0.43 3.17
CA GLY A 22 2.97 0.14 2.29
C GLY A 22 1.99 -0.92 1.81
N VAL A 23 0.70 -0.59 1.87
CA VAL A 23 -0.36 -1.39 1.24
C VAL A 23 0.02 -1.61 -0.24
N PRO A 24 0.06 -2.87 -0.71
CA PRO A 24 0.38 -3.21 -2.08
C PRO A 24 -0.40 -2.37 -3.10
N GLU A 25 0.30 -1.86 -4.12
CA GLU A 25 -0.30 -1.00 -5.14
C GLU A 25 -1.30 -1.78 -6.00
N VAL A 26 -2.42 -1.15 -6.35
CA VAL A 26 -3.45 -1.74 -7.21
C VAL A 26 -3.10 -1.43 -8.67
N ASN A 27 -2.59 -2.44 -9.39
CA ASN A 27 -2.24 -2.36 -10.80
C ASN A 27 -2.45 -3.72 -11.49
N SER A 28 -2.30 -3.78 -12.81
CA SER A 28 -2.52 -5.02 -13.59
C SER A 28 -1.64 -6.18 -13.13
N THR A 29 -0.40 -5.91 -12.71
CA THR A 29 0.53 -6.94 -12.20
C THR A 29 0.04 -7.49 -10.87
N ASN A 30 -0.27 -6.62 -9.91
CA ASN A 30 -0.66 -7.00 -8.55
C ASN A 30 -2.09 -7.53 -8.45
N CYS A 31 -2.95 -7.19 -9.40
CA CYS A 31 -4.30 -7.73 -9.52
C CYS A 31 -4.40 -8.95 -10.46
N SER A 32 -3.29 -9.39 -11.07
CA SER A 32 -3.24 -10.62 -11.87
C SER A 32 -3.34 -11.86 -10.99
N GLY A 33 -3.75 -13.02 -11.53
CA GLY A 33 -3.91 -14.23 -10.71
C GLY A 33 -2.66 -14.65 -9.94
N VAL A 34 -1.47 -14.53 -10.54
CA VAL A 34 -0.19 -14.86 -9.87
C VAL A 34 0.28 -13.72 -8.97
N GLY A 35 0.24 -12.48 -9.46
CA GLY A 35 0.68 -11.32 -8.67
C GLY A 35 -0.19 -11.07 -7.45
N MET A 36 -1.51 -11.29 -7.56
CA MET A 36 -2.45 -11.22 -6.45
C MET A 36 -2.10 -12.28 -5.40
N GLN A 37 -1.80 -13.52 -5.77
CA GLN A 37 -1.39 -14.52 -4.77
C GLN A 37 -0.13 -14.11 -3.99
N SER A 38 0.86 -13.54 -4.66
CA SER A 38 2.07 -13.03 -3.99
C SER A 38 1.75 -11.84 -3.06
N VAL A 39 0.95 -10.89 -3.54
CA VAL A 39 0.56 -9.69 -2.80
C VAL A 39 -0.32 -10.03 -1.59
N LEU A 40 -1.24 -10.98 -1.72
CA LEU A 40 -2.11 -11.36 -0.62
C LEU A 40 -1.31 -11.88 0.58
N THR A 41 -0.16 -12.54 0.37
CA THR A 41 0.70 -13.04 1.46
C THR A 41 1.42 -11.95 2.25
N THR A 42 1.40 -10.70 1.79
CA THR A 42 2.06 -9.57 2.47
C THR A 42 1.16 -8.81 3.43
N PHE A 43 -0.12 -9.20 3.55
CA PHE A 43 -1.06 -8.58 4.49
C PHE A 43 -1.08 -9.34 5.81
N ASP A 44 -0.90 -8.61 6.91
CA ASP A 44 -1.08 -9.14 8.27
C ASP A 44 -2.56 -9.18 8.70
N SER A 45 -3.40 -8.34 8.09
CA SER A 45 -4.82 -8.21 8.39
C SER A 45 -5.71 -8.73 7.27
N GLU A 46 -6.68 -9.59 7.60
CA GLU A 46 -7.70 -10.02 6.64
C GLU A 46 -8.54 -8.85 6.13
N ALA A 47 -8.78 -7.81 6.94
CA ALA A 47 -9.53 -6.64 6.51
C ALA A 47 -8.78 -5.85 5.42
N GLU A 48 -7.47 -5.71 5.54
CA GLU A 48 -6.64 -5.03 4.53
C GLU A 48 -6.51 -5.86 3.26
N ARG A 49 -6.43 -7.19 3.43
CA ARG A 49 -6.46 -8.15 2.32
C ARG A 49 -7.74 -8.04 1.51
N GLN A 50 -8.90 -8.02 2.16
CA GLN A 50 -10.20 -7.88 1.46
C GLN A 50 -10.33 -6.51 0.80
N ALA A 51 -9.90 -5.42 1.47
CA ALA A 51 -9.89 -4.09 0.87
C ALA A 51 -9.02 -3.99 -0.39
N PHE A 52 -7.92 -4.76 -0.47
CA PHE A 52 -7.11 -4.86 -1.68
C PHE A 52 -7.82 -5.62 -2.80
N ILE A 53 -8.47 -6.75 -2.48
CA ILE A 53 -9.26 -7.55 -3.45
C ILE A 53 -10.38 -6.70 -4.04
N ASP A 54 -11.14 -5.97 -3.21
CA ASP A 54 -12.23 -5.10 -3.64
C ASP A 54 -11.74 -4.01 -4.59
N LYS A 55 -10.57 -3.41 -4.30
CA LYS A 55 -9.95 -2.44 -5.20
C LYS A 55 -9.52 -3.05 -6.54
N CYS A 56 -8.98 -4.27 -6.53
CA CYS A 56 -8.65 -4.99 -7.77
C CYS A 56 -9.88 -5.33 -8.62
N GLN A 57 -11.00 -5.71 -7.98
CA GLN A 57 -12.27 -5.93 -8.68
C GLN A 57 -12.80 -4.63 -9.30
N SER A 58 -12.74 -3.52 -8.55
CA SER A 58 -13.11 -2.19 -9.06
C SER A 58 -12.20 -1.72 -10.20
N PHE A 59 -10.92 -2.09 -10.19
CA PHE A 59 -9.97 -1.83 -11.28
C PHE A 59 -10.29 -2.63 -12.55
N ALA A 60 -10.73 -3.88 -12.42
CA ALA A 60 -11.07 -4.74 -13.56
C ALA A 60 -12.41 -4.40 -14.22
N GLY A 61 -13.33 -3.73 -13.49
CA GLY A 61 -14.62 -3.28 -14.00
C GLY A 61 -14.61 -1.90 -14.69
N LYS A 62 -13.42 -1.34 -14.97
CA LYS A 62 -13.23 -0.04 -15.63
C LYS A 62 -12.79 -0.17 -17.08
#